data_AF-A0A920W958-F1
#
_entry.id   AF-A0A920W958-F1
#
_cell.length_a   1.000
_cell.length_b   1.000
_cell.length_c   1.000
_cell.angle_alpha   90.00
_cell.angle_beta   90.00
_cell.angle_gamma   90.00
#
_symmetry.space_group_name_H-M   'P 1'
#
loop_
_entity.id
_entity.type
_entity.pdbx_description
1 polymer ?
#
loop_
_entity_poly.entity_id
_entity_poly.type
_entity_poly.pdbx_seq_one_letter_code
_entity_poly.pdbx_strand_id
1 'polypeptide(L)'
;MGLAISLNASPYQRGKDAARASTVIERVTSHKIPVVYVNQVGGQDELIFDGSSFVANSEGELIARLPQFEEAVQIVDLDVDECDSGELPVIVTSKKQKKKGEIAEPVVAEVDDPIAEVWNALVLATRDYVNKNGFSEVVIGLSGGVDSILVAAIAVDALGPERVHGVSMPSRYSSQGSEDDAAELARNFGIDFQTIPIGARGTQH
;
A
#
# COMPACT_ATOMS: atom_id res chain seq x y z
N MET A 1 16.68 -19.53 23.58
CA MET A 1 16.89 -18.55 22.50
C MET A 1 15.77 -17.51 22.59
N GLY A 2 15.97 -16.27 22.18
CA GLY A 2 14.91 -15.24 22.32
C GLY A 2 13.85 -15.30 21.20
N LEU A 3 12.99 -14.29 21.16
CA LEU A 3 12.21 -13.91 19.99
C LEU A 3 12.64 -12.49 19.60
N ALA A 4 12.96 -12.24 18.33
CA ALA A 4 13.23 -10.90 17.85
C ALA A 4 11.92 -10.27 17.34
N ILE A 5 11.50 -9.16 17.94
CA ILE A 5 10.35 -8.38 17.45
C ILE A 5 10.88 -7.05 16.93
N SER A 6 10.63 -6.77 15.66
CA SER A 6 11.03 -5.55 14.98
C SER A 6 9.79 -4.78 14.56
N LEU A 7 9.61 -3.57 15.09
CA LEU A 7 8.54 -2.64 14.72
C LEU A 7 9.11 -1.59 13.77
N ASN A 8 8.49 -1.42 12.60
CA ASN A 8 9.06 -0.66 11.50
C ASN A 8 8.05 0.29 10.88
N ALA A 9 8.60 1.36 10.30
CA ALA A 9 7.95 2.22 9.32
C ALA A 9 8.90 2.33 8.12
N SER A 10 9.07 1.21 7.42
CA SER A 10 9.94 1.11 6.24
C SER A 10 9.17 1.60 5.02
N PRO A 11 9.59 2.70 4.37
CA PRO A 11 8.92 3.17 3.18
C PRO A 11 9.10 2.18 2.02
N TYR A 12 8.07 2.12 1.19
CA TYR A 12 8.01 1.37 -0.04
C TYR A 12 9.03 1.93 -1.04
N GLN A 13 9.72 1.00 -1.69
CA GLN A 13 10.50 1.29 -2.89
C GLN A 13 10.35 0.09 -3.82
N ARG A 14 10.03 0.38 -5.09
CA ARG A 14 9.82 -0.65 -6.11
C ARG A 14 10.94 -1.69 -6.12
N GLY A 15 10.54 -2.96 -6.01
CA GLY A 15 11.45 -4.12 -6.06
C GLY A 15 12.34 -4.35 -4.84
N LYS A 16 12.13 -3.62 -3.72
CA LYS A 16 12.91 -3.82 -2.49
C LYS A 16 12.27 -4.73 -1.45
N ASP A 17 11.04 -5.20 -1.64
CA ASP A 17 10.36 -6.06 -0.66
C ASP A 17 11.15 -7.37 -0.39
N ALA A 18 11.52 -8.08 -1.45
CA ALA A 18 12.32 -9.30 -1.34
C ALA A 18 13.68 -9.06 -0.68
N ALA A 19 14.33 -7.91 -0.96
CA ALA A 19 15.61 -7.55 -0.37
C ALA A 19 15.50 -7.20 1.12
N ARG A 20 14.36 -6.64 1.54
CA ARG A 20 14.07 -6.33 2.96
C ARG A 20 13.91 -7.61 3.76
N ALA A 21 13.07 -8.53 3.28
CA ALA A 21 12.87 -9.83 3.94
C ALA A 21 14.17 -10.62 4.01
N SER A 22 14.93 -10.72 2.91
CA SER A 22 16.19 -11.46 2.87
C SER A 22 17.22 -10.90 3.86
N THR A 23 17.39 -9.57 3.92
CA THR A 23 18.37 -8.94 4.82
C THR A 23 18.05 -9.22 6.29
N VAL A 24 16.78 -9.15 6.67
CA VAL A 24 16.34 -9.43 8.05
C VAL A 24 16.50 -10.92 8.36
N ILE A 25 16.05 -11.78 7.46
CA ILE A 25 16.13 -13.24 7.62
C ILE A 25 17.59 -13.69 7.74
N GLU A 26 18.49 -13.26 6.84
CA GLU A 26 19.92 -13.60 6.90
C GLU A 26 20.55 -13.26 8.26
N ARG A 27 20.20 -12.09 8.80
CA ARG A 27 20.73 -11.63 10.08
C ARG A 27 20.21 -12.48 11.24
N VAL A 28 19.00 -12.97 11.13
CA VAL A 28 18.29 -13.74 12.15
C VAL A 28 18.72 -15.22 12.13
N THR A 29 18.89 -15.80 10.94
CA THR A 29 19.43 -17.16 10.74
C THR A 29 20.84 -17.29 11.33
N SER A 30 21.68 -16.26 11.23
CA SER A 30 23.03 -16.29 11.84
C SER A 30 23.03 -16.41 13.37
N HIS A 31 21.92 -16.05 14.02
CA HIS A 31 21.74 -16.15 15.47
C HIS A 31 20.79 -17.28 15.90
N LYS A 32 20.16 -17.99 14.95
CA LYS A 32 19.16 -19.04 15.20
C LYS A 32 17.98 -18.60 16.07
N ILE A 33 17.54 -17.35 15.93
CA ILE A 33 16.40 -16.79 16.67
C ILE A 33 15.23 -16.68 15.69
N PRO A 34 13.95 -16.91 16.04
CA PRO A 34 12.83 -16.50 15.19
C PRO A 34 12.64 -14.97 15.16
N VAL A 35 12.07 -14.43 14.08
CA VAL A 35 11.80 -12.99 13.95
C VAL A 35 10.35 -12.70 13.57
N VAL A 36 9.78 -11.68 14.22
CA VAL A 36 8.52 -11.04 13.85
C VAL A 36 8.84 -9.64 13.36
N TYR A 37 8.64 -9.40 12.08
CA TYR A 37 8.81 -8.10 11.44
C TYR A 37 7.43 -7.48 11.20
N VAL A 38 7.13 -6.42 11.94
CA VAL A 38 5.89 -5.64 11.78
C VAL A 38 6.24 -4.32 11.10
N ASN A 39 5.53 -4.01 10.03
CA ASN A 39 5.70 -2.77 9.29
C ASN A 39 4.38 -2.01 9.19
N GLN A 40 4.47 -0.69 9.22
CA GLN A 40 3.35 0.19 8.91
C GLN A 40 2.85 -0.05 7.46
N VAL A 41 1.56 0.20 7.24
CA VAL A 41 0.94 0.28 5.91
C VAL A 41 0.20 1.60 5.77
N GLY A 42 0.14 2.15 4.56
CA GLY A 42 -0.57 3.39 4.23
C GLY A 42 0.30 4.47 3.60
N GLY A 43 -0.33 5.46 3.00
CA GLY A 43 0.32 6.68 2.49
C GLY A 43 0.47 7.76 3.56
N GLN A 44 1.59 8.47 3.56
CA GLN A 44 1.80 9.69 4.33
C GLN A 44 2.60 10.69 3.48
N ASP A 45 1.92 11.74 3.05
CA ASP A 45 2.48 12.74 2.13
C ASP A 45 3.10 12.07 0.89
N GLU A 46 4.40 12.21 0.67
CA GLU A 46 5.12 11.60 -0.47
C GLU A 46 5.55 10.13 -0.23
N LEU A 47 5.45 9.65 1.02
CA LEU A 47 5.88 8.32 1.41
C LEU A 47 4.71 7.33 1.39
N ILE A 48 5.01 6.11 0.98
CA ILE A 48 4.07 4.99 0.98
C ILE A 48 4.70 3.93 1.86
N PHE A 49 3.92 3.34 2.76
CA PHE A 49 4.31 2.17 3.54
C PHE A 49 3.52 0.98 3.02
N ASP A 50 4.24 -0.06 2.62
CA ASP A 50 3.68 -1.22 1.92
C ASP A 50 3.18 -2.31 2.87
N GLY A 51 3.39 -2.20 4.17
CA GLY A 51 3.13 -3.31 5.08
C GLY A 51 4.09 -4.46 4.77
N SER A 52 3.58 -5.57 4.21
CA SER A 52 4.34 -6.81 3.97
C SER A 52 5.02 -7.31 5.25
N SER A 53 4.30 -7.19 6.38
CA SER A 53 4.79 -7.71 7.65
C SER A 53 4.96 -9.22 7.55
N PHE A 54 5.99 -9.78 8.18
CA PHE A 54 6.28 -11.20 8.05
C PHE A 54 6.86 -11.81 9.31
N VAL A 55 6.81 -13.13 9.37
CA VAL A 55 7.36 -13.95 10.46
C VAL A 55 8.24 -15.02 9.86
N ALA A 56 9.47 -15.16 10.36
CA ALA A 56 10.38 -16.23 9.96
C ALA A 56 10.88 -17.03 11.18
N ASN A 57 11.06 -18.33 10.99
CA ASN A 57 11.55 -19.24 12.03
C ASN A 57 13.08 -19.08 12.24
N SER A 58 13.63 -19.79 13.22
CA SER A 58 15.07 -19.79 13.51
C SER A 58 15.95 -20.35 12.39
N GLU A 59 15.36 -21.08 11.44
CA GLU A 59 16.05 -21.63 10.27
C GLU A 59 16.04 -20.64 9.08
N GLY A 60 15.28 -19.54 9.20
CA GLY A 60 15.11 -18.52 8.17
C GLY A 60 13.98 -18.80 7.19
N GLU A 61 13.13 -19.78 7.47
CA GLU A 61 11.94 -20.07 6.65
C GLU A 61 10.81 -19.09 7.00
N LEU A 62 10.13 -18.58 5.97
CA LEU A 62 9.00 -17.68 6.11
C LEU A 62 7.76 -18.47 6.55
N ILE A 63 7.29 -18.22 7.77
CA ILE A 63 6.08 -18.86 8.33
C ILE A 63 4.83 -18.11 7.87
N ALA A 64 4.89 -16.78 7.88
CA ALA A 64 3.75 -15.93 7.60
C ALA A 64 4.19 -14.67 6.87
N ARG A 65 3.33 -14.16 5.98
CA ARG A 65 3.47 -12.84 5.36
C ARG A 65 2.09 -12.24 5.14
N LEU A 66 1.92 -11.01 5.60
CA LEU A 66 0.73 -10.21 5.37
C LEU A 66 0.74 -9.60 3.96
N PRO A 67 -0.43 -9.30 3.38
CA PRO A 67 -0.53 -8.67 2.07
C PRO A 67 0.21 -7.32 2.00
N GLN A 68 0.62 -6.94 0.79
CA GLN A 68 1.16 -5.63 0.50
C GLN A 68 0.01 -4.62 0.36
N PHE A 69 0.22 -3.38 0.81
CA PHE A 69 -0.70 -2.25 0.64
C PHE A 69 -2.09 -2.41 1.27
N GLU A 70 -2.26 -3.39 2.15
CA GLU A 70 -3.51 -3.68 2.86
C GLU A 70 -3.30 -3.71 4.38
N GLU A 71 -4.28 -3.16 5.12
CA GLU A 71 -4.34 -3.35 6.58
C GLU A 71 -4.74 -4.79 6.89
N ALA A 72 -3.88 -5.52 7.59
CA ALA A 72 -4.12 -6.92 7.93
C ALA A 72 -3.59 -7.25 9.32
N VAL A 73 -4.20 -8.28 9.92
CA VAL A 73 -3.77 -8.87 11.19
C VAL A 73 -3.77 -10.37 11.03
N GLN A 74 -2.68 -11.01 11.43
CA GLN A 74 -2.56 -12.46 11.47
C GLN A 74 -1.95 -12.89 12.80
N ILE A 75 -2.52 -13.95 13.36
CA ILE A 75 -2.07 -14.55 14.61
C ILE A 75 -1.18 -15.73 14.23
N VAL A 76 0.03 -15.75 14.78
CA VAL A 76 1.01 -16.81 14.53
C VAL A 76 1.48 -17.36 15.86
N ASP A 77 1.38 -18.67 16.02
CA ASP A 77 1.99 -19.38 17.13
C ASP A 77 3.43 -19.76 16.76
N LEU A 78 4.38 -19.28 17.55
CA LEU A 78 5.80 -19.57 17.39
C LEU A 78 6.29 -20.44 18.54
N ASP A 79 7.00 -21.51 18.19
CA ASP A 79 7.77 -22.27 19.16
C ASP A 79 9.11 -21.55 19.38
N VAL A 80 9.31 -21.07 20.60
CA VAL A 80 10.49 -20.32 21.01
C VAL A 80 11.21 -21.07 22.11
N ASP A 81 12.44 -21.47 21.85
CA ASP A 81 13.27 -22.18 22.83
C ASP A 81 13.51 -21.33 24.07
N GLU A 82 13.48 -21.92 25.27
CA GLU A 82 13.84 -21.18 26.49
C GLU A 82 15.26 -20.60 26.36
N CYS A 83 15.43 -19.33 26.73
CA CYS A 83 16.71 -18.63 26.68
C CYS A 83 17.33 -18.59 28.06
N ASP A 84 18.59 -18.99 28.16
CA ASP A 84 19.39 -18.67 29.32
C ASP A 84 19.57 -17.13 29.34
N SER A 85 19.08 -16.50 30.41
CA SER A 85 19.25 -15.07 30.63
C SER A 85 20.68 -14.70 31.02
N GLY A 86 21.53 -15.69 31.32
CA GLY A 86 22.85 -15.47 31.90
C GLY A 86 22.75 -14.65 33.17
N GLU A 87 23.56 -13.59 33.28
CA GLU A 87 23.55 -12.66 34.42
C GLU A 87 22.46 -11.57 34.33
N LEU A 88 21.66 -11.52 33.26
CA LEU A 88 20.64 -10.49 33.10
C LEU A 88 19.48 -10.71 34.09
N PRO A 89 18.95 -9.64 34.70
CA PRO A 89 17.83 -9.73 35.61
C PRO A 89 16.57 -10.20 34.87
N VAL A 90 15.97 -11.30 35.34
CA VAL A 90 14.73 -11.87 34.79
C VAL A 90 13.52 -11.24 35.45
N ILE A 91 12.68 -10.59 34.65
CA ILE A 91 11.37 -10.07 35.08
C ILE A 91 10.29 -10.98 34.49
N VAL A 92 9.56 -11.69 35.36
CA VAL A 92 8.44 -12.54 34.94
C VAL A 92 7.21 -11.68 34.70
N THR A 93 6.80 -11.53 33.45
CA THR A 93 5.65 -10.69 33.05
C THR A 93 4.33 -11.46 32.95
N SER A 94 4.36 -12.79 32.81
CA SER A 94 3.17 -13.64 32.73
C SER A 94 3.46 -15.08 33.16
N LYS A 95 2.40 -15.84 33.50
CA LYS A 95 2.50 -17.29 33.79
C LYS A 95 2.38 -18.10 32.50
N LYS A 96 3.08 -19.24 32.44
CA LYS A 96 3.02 -20.19 31.31
C LYS A 96 1.56 -20.56 31.01
N GLN A 97 1.04 -20.14 29.86
CA GLN A 97 -0.33 -20.48 29.43
C GLN A 97 -0.39 -21.91 28.90
N LYS A 98 -1.52 -22.61 29.18
CA LYS A 98 -1.70 -24.05 28.91
C LYS A 98 -2.64 -24.40 27.76
N LYS A 99 -3.17 -23.43 27.01
CA LYS A 99 -4.07 -23.71 25.88
C LYS A 99 -3.79 -22.77 24.72
N LYS A 100 -3.25 -23.31 23.63
CA LYS A 100 -3.45 -22.76 22.28
C LYS A 100 -4.92 -23.01 21.95
N GLY A 101 -5.68 -21.96 21.67
CA GLY A 101 -6.94 -22.12 20.95
C GLY A 101 -6.65 -22.62 19.53
N GLU A 102 -7.63 -23.18 18.84
CA GLU A 102 -7.48 -23.38 17.40
C GLU A 102 -7.35 -22.01 16.74
N ILE A 103 -6.17 -21.73 16.20
CA ILE A 103 -5.93 -20.57 15.34
C ILE A 103 -5.80 -21.04 13.90
N ALA A 104 -6.15 -20.18 12.95
CA ALA A 104 -5.96 -20.47 11.54
C ALA A 104 -4.49 -20.71 11.22
N GLU A 105 -4.21 -21.59 10.27
CA GLU A 105 -2.84 -21.79 9.80
C GLU A 105 -2.28 -20.47 9.22
N PRO A 106 -1.03 -20.14 9.53
CA PRO A 106 -0.39 -18.97 8.96
C PRO A 106 -0.28 -19.12 7.44
N VAL A 107 -0.55 -18.02 6.76
CA VAL A 107 -0.52 -17.91 5.31
C VAL A 107 0.61 -16.98 4.93
N VAL A 108 1.34 -17.36 3.88
CA VAL A 108 2.29 -16.49 3.21
C VAL A 108 1.55 -15.87 2.03
N ALA A 109 1.10 -14.61 2.17
CA ALA A 109 0.45 -13.88 1.08
C ALA A 109 1.35 -13.86 -0.15
N GLU A 110 0.80 -13.91 -1.36
CA GLU A 110 1.58 -13.82 -2.60
C GLU A 110 2.24 -12.43 -2.75
N VAL A 111 3.31 -12.36 -3.55
CA VAL A 111 3.90 -11.05 -3.92
C VAL A 111 3.17 -10.56 -5.14
N ASP A 112 2.82 -9.28 -5.15
CA ASP A 112 2.25 -8.63 -6.32
C ASP A 112 3.23 -8.73 -7.51
N ASP A 113 2.69 -8.82 -8.73
CA ASP A 113 3.52 -8.62 -9.90
C ASP A 113 4.06 -7.16 -9.93
N PRO A 114 5.17 -6.88 -10.64
CA PRO A 114 5.83 -5.57 -10.56
C PRO A 114 4.97 -4.38 -11.02
N ILE A 115 3.90 -4.60 -11.79
CA ILE A 115 2.98 -3.55 -12.22
C ILE A 115 1.87 -3.39 -11.17
N ALA A 116 1.28 -4.50 -10.70
CA ALA A 116 0.31 -4.47 -9.62
C ALA A 116 0.88 -3.82 -8.34
N GLU A 117 2.14 -4.12 -8.00
CA GLU A 117 2.83 -3.52 -6.85
C GLU A 117 2.82 -1.98 -6.93
N VAL A 118 3.15 -1.43 -8.11
CA VAL A 118 3.18 0.02 -8.32
C VAL A 118 1.77 0.60 -8.36
N TRP A 119 0.81 -0.11 -8.98
CA TRP A 119 -0.58 0.31 -9.03
C TRP A 119 -1.17 0.43 -7.62
N ASN A 120 -1.03 -0.63 -6.82
CA ASN A 120 -1.53 -0.69 -5.45
C ASN A 120 -0.89 0.39 -4.56
N ALA A 121 0.41 0.65 -4.73
CA ALA A 121 1.08 1.76 -4.06
C ALA A 121 0.44 3.12 -4.41
N LEU A 122 0.21 3.41 -5.70
CA LEU A 122 -0.38 4.67 -6.16
C LEU A 122 -1.84 4.83 -5.72
N VAL A 123 -2.62 3.74 -5.76
CA VAL A 123 -4.01 3.72 -5.29
C VAL A 123 -4.08 3.98 -3.78
N LEU A 124 -3.26 3.27 -2.98
CA LEU A 124 -3.20 3.46 -1.54
C LEU A 124 -2.79 4.89 -1.17
N ALA A 125 -1.74 5.41 -1.81
CA ALA A 125 -1.26 6.77 -1.57
C ALA A 125 -2.34 7.82 -1.87
N THR A 126 -3.02 7.68 -3.02
CA THR A 126 -4.08 8.60 -3.45
C THR A 126 -5.25 8.55 -2.47
N ARG A 127 -5.70 7.34 -2.10
CA ARG A 127 -6.80 7.12 -1.16
C ARG A 127 -6.50 7.76 0.19
N ASP A 128 -5.32 7.50 0.71
CA ASP A 128 -4.91 7.97 2.03
C ASP A 128 -4.71 9.47 2.06
N TYR A 129 -4.10 10.06 1.03
CA TYR A 129 -3.93 11.51 0.97
C TYR A 129 -5.27 12.23 1.01
N VAL A 130 -6.25 11.80 0.21
CA VAL A 130 -7.58 12.41 0.15
C VAL A 130 -8.30 12.24 1.49
N ASN A 131 -8.37 11.02 2.00
CA ASN A 131 -9.15 10.72 3.20
C ASN A 131 -8.53 11.29 4.48
N LYS A 132 -7.21 11.20 4.67
CA LYS A 132 -6.53 11.68 5.88
C LYS A 132 -6.54 13.21 5.99
N ASN A 133 -6.57 13.92 4.87
CA ASN A 133 -6.71 15.37 4.85
C ASN A 133 -8.17 15.85 4.89
N GLY A 134 -9.15 14.94 4.92
CA GLY A 134 -10.57 15.28 5.02
C GLY A 134 -11.20 15.81 3.73
N PHE A 135 -10.58 15.56 2.57
CA PHE A 135 -11.16 15.89 1.27
C PHE A 135 -12.26 14.88 0.90
N SER A 136 -13.37 15.38 0.36
CA SER A 136 -14.49 14.54 -0.07
C SER A 136 -14.33 14.07 -1.52
N GLU A 137 -13.77 14.89 -2.41
CA GLU A 137 -13.80 14.70 -3.87
C GLU A 137 -12.51 15.22 -4.51
N VAL A 138 -12.23 14.79 -5.74
CA VAL A 138 -11.08 15.24 -6.53
C VAL A 138 -11.51 15.72 -7.92
N VAL A 139 -10.77 16.71 -8.44
CA VAL A 139 -10.96 17.24 -9.80
C VAL A 139 -9.71 16.97 -10.62
N ILE A 140 -9.88 16.41 -11.81
CA ILE A 140 -8.79 16.00 -12.71
C ILE A 140 -8.97 16.68 -14.06
N GLY A 141 -7.92 17.36 -14.52
CA GLY A 141 -7.85 17.88 -15.88
C GLY A 141 -7.66 16.74 -16.89
N LEU A 142 -8.64 16.51 -17.76
CA LEU A 142 -8.58 15.46 -18.78
C LEU A 142 -8.19 16.07 -20.14
N SER A 143 -7.00 15.74 -20.62
CA SER A 143 -6.46 16.24 -21.88
C SER A 143 -6.69 15.28 -23.07
N GLY A 144 -7.17 14.06 -22.80
CA GLY A 144 -7.16 12.94 -23.74
C GLY A 144 -5.82 12.21 -23.82
N GLY A 145 -4.79 12.69 -23.10
CA GLY A 145 -3.48 12.04 -23.03
C GLY A 145 -3.43 10.90 -22.01
N VAL A 146 -2.51 9.95 -22.25
CA VAL A 146 -2.30 8.76 -21.42
C VAL A 146 -2.06 9.08 -19.94
N ASP A 147 -1.35 10.16 -19.64
CA ASP A 147 -1.03 10.54 -18.26
C ASP A 147 -2.30 10.92 -17.49
N SER A 148 -3.17 11.76 -18.07
CA SER A 148 -4.42 12.16 -17.44
C SER A 148 -5.40 11.00 -17.29
N ILE A 149 -5.38 10.07 -18.25
CA ILE A 149 -6.16 8.82 -18.21
C ILE A 149 -5.71 7.94 -17.05
N LEU A 150 -4.40 7.76 -16.89
CA LEU A 150 -3.83 6.97 -15.81
C LEU A 150 -4.16 7.57 -14.43
N VAL A 151 -4.02 8.88 -14.28
CA VAL A 151 -4.37 9.58 -13.03
C VAL A 151 -5.86 9.43 -12.71
N ALA A 152 -6.74 9.54 -13.70
CA ALA A 152 -8.18 9.31 -13.50
C ALA A 152 -8.49 7.87 -13.09
N ALA A 153 -7.85 6.89 -13.71
CA ALA A 153 -8.02 5.48 -13.36
C ALA A 153 -7.60 5.20 -11.91
N ILE A 154 -6.43 5.70 -11.50
CA ILE A 154 -5.94 5.58 -10.11
C ILE A 154 -6.91 6.25 -9.13
N ALA A 155 -7.42 7.43 -9.46
CA ALA A 155 -8.36 8.15 -8.60
C ALA A 155 -9.69 7.39 -8.43
N VAL A 156 -10.20 6.77 -9.50
CA VAL A 156 -11.42 5.95 -9.47
C VAL A 156 -11.23 4.71 -8.60
N ASP A 157 -10.11 3.99 -8.74
CA ASP A 157 -9.81 2.83 -7.88
C ASP A 157 -9.55 3.22 -6.42
N ALA A 158 -8.98 4.40 -6.19
CA ALA A 158 -8.69 4.92 -4.87
C ALA A 158 -9.96 5.36 -4.12
N LEU A 159 -10.87 6.05 -4.80
CA LEU A 159 -11.94 6.82 -4.17
C LEU A 159 -13.35 6.38 -4.52
N GLY A 160 -13.54 5.71 -5.66
CA GLY A 160 -14.85 5.49 -6.27
C GLY A 160 -15.19 6.58 -7.31
N PRO A 161 -15.90 6.23 -8.40
CA PRO A 161 -16.17 7.16 -9.50
C PRO A 161 -17.03 8.36 -9.09
N GLU A 162 -17.86 8.21 -8.06
CA GLU A 162 -18.73 9.27 -7.53
C GLU A 162 -17.97 10.42 -6.85
N ARG A 163 -16.69 10.21 -6.54
CA ARG A 163 -15.81 11.22 -5.90
C ARG A 163 -14.79 11.83 -6.86
N VAL A 164 -14.90 11.50 -8.15
CA VAL A 164 -13.95 11.94 -9.19
C VAL A 164 -14.68 12.78 -10.23
N HIS A 165 -14.14 13.97 -10.51
CA HIS A 165 -14.70 14.90 -11.49
C HIS A 165 -13.66 15.21 -12.56
N GLY A 166 -13.98 14.90 -13.82
CA GLY A 166 -13.15 15.22 -14.98
C GLY A 166 -13.48 16.60 -15.57
N VAL A 167 -12.46 17.39 -15.89
CA VAL A 167 -12.63 18.66 -16.59
C VAL A 167 -11.75 18.68 -17.84
N SER A 168 -12.38 18.77 -19.01
CA SER A 168 -11.68 19.04 -20.27
C SER A 168 -11.64 20.55 -20.52
N MET A 169 -10.46 21.08 -20.86
CA MET A 169 -10.25 22.51 -21.09
C MET A 169 -9.68 22.79 -22.49
N PRO A 170 -10.49 22.62 -23.56
CA PRO A 170 -9.99 22.75 -24.90
C PRO A 170 -9.63 24.19 -25.27
N SER A 171 -8.56 24.35 -26.03
CA SER A 171 -8.14 25.60 -26.65
C SER A 171 -8.45 25.58 -28.15
N ARG A 172 -8.23 26.70 -28.84
CA ARG A 172 -8.33 26.77 -30.31
C ARG A 172 -7.37 25.82 -31.07
N TYR A 173 -6.39 25.24 -30.37
CA TYR A 173 -5.43 24.28 -30.92
C TYR A 173 -5.71 22.84 -30.47
N SER A 174 -6.73 22.62 -29.66
CA SER A 174 -7.13 21.27 -29.23
C SER A 174 -7.71 20.50 -30.41
N SER A 175 -7.39 19.21 -30.48
CA SER A 175 -7.92 18.33 -31.51
C SER A 175 -9.24 17.72 -31.04
N GLN A 176 -10.18 17.50 -31.98
CA GLN A 176 -11.44 16.84 -31.67
C GLN A 176 -11.23 15.46 -31.05
N GLY A 177 -10.25 14.70 -31.55
CA GLY A 177 -9.92 13.37 -31.01
C GLY A 177 -9.54 13.41 -29.52
N SER A 178 -8.75 14.40 -29.10
CA SER A 178 -8.40 14.56 -27.68
C SER A 178 -9.60 14.86 -26.78
N GLU A 179 -10.58 15.62 -27.30
CA GLU A 179 -11.82 15.92 -26.58
C GLU A 179 -12.72 14.67 -26.50
N ASP A 180 -12.81 13.92 -27.59
CA ASP A 180 -13.60 12.70 -27.67
C ASP A 180 -13.03 11.61 -26.75
N ASP A 181 -11.70 11.45 -26.70
CA ASP A 181 -11.00 10.50 -25.83
C ASP A 181 -11.26 10.81 -24.34
N ALA A 182 -11.19 12.09 -23.96
CA ALA A 182 -11.49 12.51 -22.58
C ALA A 182 -12.95 12.24 -22.20
N ALA A 183 -13.89 12.49 -23.12
CA ALA A 183 -15.30 12.24 -22.90
C ALA A 183 -15.62 10.72 -22.86
N GLU A 184 -14.95 9.91 -23.67
CA GLU A 184 -15.09 8.46 -23.65
C GLU A 184 -14.56 7.84 -22.37
N LEU A 185 -13.38 8.27 -21.93
CA LEU A 185 -12.82 7.86 -20.64
C LEU A 185 -13.82 8.12 -19.50
N ALA A 186 -14.36 9.34 -19.44
CA ALA A 186 -15.28 9.70 -18.38
C ALA A 186 -16.54 8.84 -18.36
N ARG A 187 -17.10 8.53 -19.54
CA ARG A 187 -18.24 7.59 -19.66
C ARG A 187 -17.89 6.19 -19.19
N ASN A 188 -16.71 5.69 -19.57
CA ASN A 188 -16.28 4.33 -19.22
C ASN A 188 -16.04 4.18 -17.71
N PHE A 189 -15.51 5.21 -17.05
CA PHE A 189 -15.30 5.22 -15.60
C PHE A 189 -16.54 5.62 -14.81
N GLY A 190 -17.56 6.18 -15.44
CA GLY A 190 -18.77 6.63 -14.76
C GLY A 190 -18.55 7.86 -13.87
N ILE A 191 -17.58 8.70 -14.22
CA ILE A 191 -17.25 9.93 -13.47
C ILE A 191 -18.03 11.13 -14.00
N ASP A 192 -18.23 12.16 -13.17
CA ASP A 192 -18.74 13.44 -13.63
C ASP A 192 -17.75 14.10 -14.60
N PHE A 193 -18.25 14.76 -15.65
CA PHE A 193 -17.41 15.32 -16.71
C PHE A 193 -17.94 16.63 -17.25
N GLN A 194 -17.07 17.64 -17.30
CA GLN A 194 -17.38 18.96 -17.81
C GLN A 194 -16.36 19.42 -18.83
N THR A 195 -16.83 20.11 -19.87
CA THR A 195 -15.96 20.78 -20.85
C THR A 195 -16.04 22.28 -20.65
N ILE A 196 -14.91 22.92 -20.35
CA ILE A 196 -14.78 24.36 -20.11
C ILE A 196 -13.73 24.92 -21.08
N PRO A 197 -14.13 25.42 -22.26
CA PRO A 197 -13.18 25.95 -23.25
C PRO A 197 -12.38 27.14 -22.71
N ILE A 198 -11.07 27.16 -22.97
CA ILE A 198 -10.15 28.25 -22.60
C ILE A 198 -9.83 29.19 -23.79
N GLY A 199 -10.46 28.95 -24.94
CA GLY A 199 -10.33 29.75 -26.16
C GLY A 199 -11.21 31.00 -26.18
N ALA A 200 -10.60 32.16 -25.89
CA ALA A 200 -11.15 33.51 -25.88
C ALA A 200 -12.32 33.73 -24.90
N ARG A 201 -12.04 34.48 -23.81
CA ARG A 201 -13.07 35.32 -23.17
C ARG A 201 -13.69 36.16 -24.27
N GLY A 202 -14.89 35.80 -24.73
CA GLY A 202 -15.72 36.73 -25.47
C GLY A 202 -15.90 37.96 -24.59
N THR A 203 -15.42 39.10 -25.06
CA THR A 203 -15.88 40.40 -24.58
C THR A 203 -17.39 40.43 -24.76
N GLN A 204 -18.14 40.11 -23.70
CA GLN A 204 -19.55 40.47 -23.62
C GLN A 204 -19.58 41.96 -23.25
N HIS A 205 -19.77 42.79 -24.28
CA HIS A 205 -20.39 44.11 -24.14
C HIS A 205 -21.88 43.95 -24.47
#